data_AF-A0A803L6D9-F1
#
_entry.id   AF-A0A803L6D9-F1
#
_cell.length_a   1.000
_cell.length_b   1.000
_cell.length_c   1.000
_cell.angle_alpha   90.00
_cell.angle_beta   90.00
_cell.angle_gamma   90.00
#
_symmetry.space_group_name_H-M   'P 1'
#
loop_
_entity.id
_entity.type
_entity.pdbx_description
1 polymer ?
#
loop_
_entity_poly.entity_id
_entity_poly.type
_entity_poly.pdbx_seq_one_letter_code
_entity_poly.pdbx_strand_id
1 'polypeptide(L)'
;MGNDNVVNDVVIFSANTGIIVSGQANLLSGVHCYNKATGFGGTGIYLKLAGLTQTRIVKSYLDYTGIVAEDPGVANGVNIVDNIFAGSGNGIDIVQLDGPFGDVDQIVIDRNSIKGMSAKATIAKSAVQGNGSTYTADFNGILLFPNLIKHVQYTLSTSGNAFPNCALRNVSQNRVVIESSVAAPTSVYVMVDQGFGEWILSEDSGSLTSCLVTSI
;
A
#
# COMPACT_ATOMS: atom_id res chain seq x y z
N MET A 1 -11.97 -15.29 -19.20
CA MET A 1 -11.06 -15.25 -20.37
C MET A 1 -10.14 -14.07 -20.13
N GLY A 2 -8.82 -14.28 -20.14
CA GLY A 2 -7.84 -13.21 -19.91
C GLY A 2 -7.81 -12.24 -21.10
N ASN A 3 -7.63 -10.95 -20.83
CA ASN A 3 -7.41 -9.99 -21.90
C ASN A 3 -5.97 -10.06 -22.40
N ASP A 4 -5.01 -10.36 -21.51
CA ASP A 4 -3.60 -10.61 -21.83
C ASP A 4 -2.95 -9.50 -22.68
N ASN A 5 -3.45 -8.27 -22.55
CA ASN A 5 -2.91 -7.13 -23.30
C ASN A 5 -1.58 -6.66 -22.72
N VAL A 6 -0.72 -6.16 -23.60
CA VAL A 6 0.52 -5.49 -23.22
C VAL A 6 0.53 -4.08 -23.83
N VAL A 7 0.78 -3.08 -23.00
CA VAL A 7 1.14 -1.71 -23.43
C VAL A 7 2.54 -1.44 -22.90
N ASN A 8 3.48 -1.19 -23.80
CA ASN A 8 4.89 -1.04 -23.45
C ASN A 8 5.53 0.16 -24.15
N ASP A 9 6.26 0.98 -23.40
CA ASP A 9 7.07 2.12 -23.90
C ASP A 9 6.26 3.14 -24.73
N VAL A 10 5.13 3.59 -24.18
CA VAL A 10 4.22 4.55 -24.82
C VAL A 10 4.11 5.83 -24.02
N VAL A 11 4.14 6.98 -24.70
CA VAL A 11 3.81 8.29 -24.13
C VAL A 11 2.38 8.66 -24.52
N ILE A 12 1.56 9.03 -23.53
CA ILE A 12 0.19 9.50 -23.73
C ILE A 12 0.12 10.96 -23.31
N PHE A 13 -0.25 11.83 -24.25
CA PHE A 13 -0.27 13.27 -24.04
C PHE A 13 -1.69 13.84 -24.16
N SER A 14 -2.03 14.77 -23.25
CA SER A 14 -3.25 15.59 -23.29
C SER A 14 -4.62 14.87 -23.35
N ALA A 15 -4.67 13.56 -23.09
CA ALA A 15 -5.93 12.84 -22.92
C ALA A 15 -6.68 13.31 -21.64
N ASN A 16 -8.00 13.17 -21.58
CA ASN A 16 -8.70 13.31 -20.29
C ASN A 16 -8.42 12.09 -19.40
N THR A 17 -8.50 10.89 -19.97
CA THR A 17 -8.09 9.63 -19.37
C THR A 17 -7.04 9.00 -20.26
N GLY A 18 -5.86 8.67 -19.73
CA GLY A 18 -4.76 8.13 -20.53
C GLY A 18 -5.03 6.70 -21.00
N ILE A 19 -5.12 5.75 -20.08
CA ILE A 19 -5.45 4.35 -20.35
C ILE A 19 -6.65 3.93 -19.51
N ILE A 20 -7.61 3.25 -20.11
CA ILE A 20 -8.64 2.52 -19.37
C ILE A 20 -8.32 1.04 -19.51
N VAL A 21 -8.10 0.37 -18.38
CA VAL A 21 -7.89 -1.07 -18.33
C VAL A 21 -9.18 -1.72 -17.85
N SER A 22 -9.72 -2.62 -18.67
CA SER A 22 -10.81 -3.51 -18.27
C SER A 22 -10.36 -4.96 -18.46
N GLY A 23 -11.10 -5.90 -17.86
CA GLY A 23 -10.79 -7.32 -17.93
C GLY A 23 -9.50 -7.72 -17.19
N GLN A 24 -8.95 -8.88 -17.53
CA GLN A 24 -7.94 -9.57 -16.72
C GLN A 24 -6.57 -9.67 -17.41
N ALA A 25 -5.51 -9.89 -16.64
CA ALA A 25 -4.15 -10.24 -17.08
C ALA A 25 -3.39 -9.20 -17.93
N ASN A 26 -3.70 -7.90 -17.79
CA ASN A 26 -3.02 -6.84 -18.54
C ASN A 26 -1.64 -6.49 -17.95
N LEU A 27 -0.69 -6.07 -18.81
CA LEU A 27 0.61 -5.52 -18.42
C LEU A 27 0.82 -4.14 -19.05
N LEU A 28 1.05 -3.14 -18.20
CA LEU A 28 1.44 -1.79 -18.59
C LEU A 28 2.87 -1.55 -18.09
N SER A 29 3.80 -1.27 -19.00
CA SER A 29 5.19 -1.00 -18.64
C SER A 29 5.81 0.13 -19.45
N GLY A 30 6.70 0.93 -18.86
CA GLY A 30 7.32 2.06 -19.56
C GLY A 30 6.32 3.10 -20.06
N VAL A 31 5.11 3.13 -19.51
CA VAL A 31 4.07 4.09 -19.93
C VAL A 31 4.37 5.44 -19.30
N HIS A 32 4.40 6.49 -20.10
CA HIS A 32 4.45 7.87 -19.62
C HIS A 32 3.09 8.54 -19.82
N CYS A 33 2.35 8.69 -18.72
CA CYS A 33 1.10 9.43 -18.68
C CYS A 33 1.38 10.91 -18.44
N TYR A 34 1.43 11.68 -19.51
CA TYR A 34 1.47 13.15 -19.52
C TYR A 34 0.15 13.73 -20.05
N ASN A 35 -0.95 13.14 -19.57
CA ASN A 35 -2.31 13.55 -19.90
C ASN A 35 -2.79 14.71 -19.00
N LYS A 36 -4.07 15.09 -19.11
CA LYS A 36 -4.67 16.11 -18.25
C LYS A 36 -4.41 15.78 -16.77
N ALA A 37 -3.89 16.74 -16.02
CA ALA A 37 -3.56 16.54 -14.61
C ALA A 37 -4.80 16.17 -13.77
N THR A 38 -4.59 15.39 -12.71
CA THR A 38 -5.66 14.98 -11.80
C THR A 38 -6.30 16.15 -11.06
N GLY A 39 -5.54 17.19 -10.74
CA GLY A 39 -6.08 18.44 -10.18
C GLY A 39 -7.06 19.17 -11.12
N PHE A 40 -7.08 18.85 -12.41
CA PHE A 40 -8.05 19.37 -13.39
C PHE A 40 -9.10 18.31 -13.79
N GLY A 41 -9.16 17.17 -13.10
CA GLY A 41 -10.10 16.09 -13.37
C GLY A 41 -9.64 15.10 -14.45
N GLY A 42 -8.35 15.02 -14.73
CA GLY A 42 -7.80 13.96 -15.59
C GLY A 42 -7.32 12.72 -14.83
N THR A 43 -7.21 11.60 -15.53
CA THR A 43 -6.78 10.31 -14.97
C THR A 43 -5.71 9.68 -15.82
N GLY A 44 -4.60 9.26 -15.22
CA GLY A 44 -3.50 8.62 -15.94
C GLY A 44 -3.92 7.25 -16.43
N ILE A 45 -4.21 6.39 -15.47
CA ILE A 45 -4.71 5.04 -15.73
C ILE A 45 -5.96 4.82 -14.88
N TYR A 46 -7.02 4.38 -15.52
CA TYR A 46 -8.27 4.03 -14.87
C TYR A 46 -8.43 2.51 -14.93
N LEU A 47 -8.47 1.86 -13.77
CA LEU A 47 -8.61 0.42 -13.62
C LEU A 47 -10.07 0.07 -13.34
N LYS A 48 -10.72 -0.60 -14.30
CA LYS A 48 -12.00 -1.28 -14.09
C LYS A 48 -11.71 -2.69 -13.59
N LEU A 49 -11.66 -2.83 -12.28
CA LEU A 49 -11.37 -4.11 -11.66
C LEU A 49 -12.55 -5.07 -11.89
N ALA A 50 -12.29 -6.37 -12.00
CA ALA A 50 -13.30 -7.39 -12.29
C ALA A 50 -12.90 -8.70 -11.61
N GLY A 51 -13.18 -8.83 -10.32
CA GLY A 51 -12.79 -10.00 -9.53
C GLY A 51 -11.26 -10.22 -9.59
N LEU A 52 -10.84 -11.36 -10.14
CA LEU A 52 -9.44 -11.70 -10.38
C LEU A 52 -8.88 -10.97 -11.60
N THR A 53 -8.27 -9.80 -11.39
CA THR A 53 -7.79 -8.92 -12.46
C THR A 53 -6.40 -9.22 -12.98
N GLN A 54 -5.47 -9.70 -12.15
CA GLN A 54 -4.08 -10.03 -12.53
C GLN A 54 -3.35 -8.94 -13.34
N THR A 55 -3.68 -7.66 -13.11
CA THR A 55 -3.15 -6.52 -13.85
C THR A 55 -1.87 -5.99 -13.21
N ARG A 56 -0.86 -5.69 -14.02
CA ARG A 56 0.45 -5.19 -13.59
C ARG A 56 0.75 -3.85 -14.24
N ILE A 57 1.04 -2.83 -13.44
CA ILE A 57 1.49 -1.50 -13.85
C ILE A 57 2.87 -1.28 -13.24
N VAL A 58 3.90 -1.28 -14.08
CA VAL A 58 5.29 -1.28 -13.60
C VAL A 58 6.18 -0.35 -14.40
N LYS A 59 7.20 0.25 -13.78
CA LYS A 59 8.21 1.07 -14.48
C LYS A 59 7.61 2.21 -15.32
N SER A 60 6.44 2.69 -14.94
CA SER A 60 5.72 3.75 -15.63
C SER A 60 5.97 5.09 -14.95
N TYR A 61 5.80 6.19 -15.70
CA TYR A 61 5.93 7.55 -15.20
C TYR A 61 4.60 8.29 -15.33
N LEU A 62 4.02 8.70 -14.20
CA LEU A 62 2.78 9.45 -14.14
C LEU A 62 3.07 10.88 -13.72
N ASP A 63 2.87 11.82 -14.63
CA ASP A 63 3.23 13.23 -14.46
C ASP A 63 1.98 14.09 -14.24
N TYR A 64 1.84 14.62 -13.03
CA TYR A 64 0.67 15.33 -12.50
C TYR A 64 -0.64 14.52 -12.51
N THR A 65 -0.55 13.20 -12.64
CA THR A 65 -1.69 12.31 -12.67
C THR A 65 -1.45 11.03 -11.87
N GLY A 66 -2.52 10.29 -11.59
CA GLY A 66 -2.46 9.07 -10.80
C GLY A 66 -3.24 7.93 -11.45
N ILE A 67 -3.46 6.90 -10.63
CA ILE A 67 -4.26 5.74 -10.98
C ILE A 67 -5.58 5.82 -10.22
N VAL A 68 -6.69 5.61 -10.91
CA VAL A 68 -8.00 5.41 -10.27
C VAL A 68 -8.34 3.93 -10.34
N ALA A 69 -8.64 3.32 -9.21
CA ALA A 69 -9.11 1.95 -9.10
C ALA A 69 -10.61 1.96 -8.79
N GLU A 70 -11.41 1.57 -9.78
CA GLU A 70 -12.86 1.38 -9.63
C GLU A 70 -13.13 0.13 -8.80
N ASP A 71 -13.99 0.27 -7.81
CA ASP A 71 -14.47 -0.83 -6.98
C ASP A 71 -15.46 -1.71 -7.74
N PRO A 72 -15.18 -3.02 -7.92
CA PRO A 72 -16.15 -3.94 -8.49
C PRO A 72 -16.85 -4.79 -7.41
N GLY A 73 -16.69 -4.46 -6.13
CA GLY A 73 -17.04 -5.28 -4.96
C GLY A 73 -15.94 -6.27 -4.56
N VAL A 74 -15.19 -6.82 -5.51
CA VAL A 74 -14.06 -7.75 -5.27
C VAL A 74 -12.84 -7.36 -6.10
N ALA A 75 -11.79 -6.89 -5.45
CA ALA A 75 -10.55 -6.48 -6.09
C ALA A 75 -9.44 -7.49 -5.82
N ASN A 76 -9.03 -8.24 -6.84
CA ASN A 76 -7.98 -9.25 -6.71
C ASN A 76 -6.89 -9.15 -7.79
N GLY A 77 -5.62 -9.23 -7.39
CA GLY A 77 -4.48 -9.43 -8.29
C GLY A 77 -4.06 -8.16 -9.04
N VAL A 78 -3.72 -7.09 -8.32
CA VAL A 78 -3.25 -5.82 -8.92
C VAL A 78 -1.88 -5.49 -8.39
N ASN A 79 -0.90 -5.28 -9.29
CA ASN A 79 0.43 -4.82 -8.90
C ASN A 79 0.69 -3.43 -9.49
N ILE A 80 0.92 -2.43 -8.63
CA ILE A 80 1.35 -1.08 -8.98
C ILE A 80 2.70 -0.87 -8.31
N VAL A 81 3.77 -1.23 -9.00
CA VAL A 81 5.11 -1.28 -8.41
C VAL A 81 6.19 -0.67 -9.29
N ASP A 82 7.23 -0.14 -8.67
CA ASP A 82 8.42 0.35 -9.37
C ASP A 82 8.10 1.48 -10.37
N ASN A 83 7.07 2.29 -10.11
CA ASN A 83 6.67 3.44 -10.92
C ASN A 83 7.20 4.76 -10.33
N ILE A 84 7.17 5.82 -11.13
CA ILE A 84 7.43 7.20 -10.70
C ILE A 84 6.14 8.01 -10.79
N PHE A 85 5.81 8.74 -9.73
CA PHE A 85 4.69 9.68 -9.68
C PHE A 85 5.21 11.08 -9.35
N ALA A 86 4.86 12.06 -10.17
CA ALA A 86 5.24 13.45 -9.99
C ALA A 86 4.01 14.37 -9.91
N GLY A 87 4.07 15.40 -9.08
CA GLY A 87 3.01 16.41 -8.91
C GLY A 87 3.50 17.66 -8.17
N SER A 88 2.58 18.52 -7.76
CA SER A 88 2.86 19.85 -7.18
C SER A 88 2.65 19.98 -5.67
N GLY A 89 2.38 18.90 -4.96
CA GLY A 89 2.16 18.91 -3.50
C GLY A 89 0.73 19.26 -3.08
N ASN A 90 -0.24 19.18 -3.98
CA ASN A 90 -1.64 19.53 -3.73
C ASN A 90 -2.45 18.39 -3.05
N GLY A 91 -1.78 17.44 -2.40
CA GLY A 91 -2.44 16.34 -1.69
C GLY A 91 -3.11 15.28 -2.57
N ILE A 92 -2.81 15.23 -3.88
CA ILE A 92 -3.36 14.21 -4.79
C ILE A 92 -2.67 12.88 -4.53
N ASP A 93 -3.45 11.84 -4.24
CA ASP A 93 -2.98 10.48 -4.06
C ASP A 93 -2.48 9.86 -5.37
N ILE A 94 -1.44 9.02 -5.28
CA ILE A 94 -0.93 8.27 -6.44
C ILE A 94 -1.91 7.19 -6.92
N VAL A 95 -2.73 6.66 -6.01
CA VAL A 95 -3.80 5.70 -6.28
C VAL A 95 -5.04 6.15 -5.52
N GLN A 96 -6.17 6.28 -6.22
CA GLN A 96 -7.45 6.68 -5.66
C GLN A 96 -8.44 5.53 -5.80
N LEU A 97 -9.24 5.30 -4.76
CA LEU A 97 -10.35 4.35 -4.79
C LEU A 97 -11.59 5.06 -5.31
N ASP A 98 -12.25 4.48 -6.30
CA ASP A 98 -13.57 4.90 -6.79
C ASP A 98 -14.61 3.86 -6.37
N GLY A 99 -15.07 4.00 -5.11
CA GLY A 99 -16.05 3.11 -4.47
C GLY A 99 -15.61 2.61 -3.08
N PRO A 100 -16.50 1.91 -2.35
CA PRO A 100 -16.25 1.50 -0.97
C PRO A 100 -15.25 0.35 -0.78
N PHE A 101 -14.98 -0.44 -1.83
CA PHE A 101 -14.19 -1.69 -1.83
C PHE A 101 -14.72 -2.74 -0.84
N GLY A 102 -15.16 -3.88 -1.39
CA GLY A 102 -15.53 -5.05 -0.59
C GLY A 102 -14.32 -5.92 -0.27
N ASP A 103 -14.25 -7.08 -0.92
CA ASP A 103 -13.17 -8.05 -0.69
C ASP A 103 -11.92 -7.68 -1.49
N VAL A 104 -10.80 -7.50 -0.79
CA VAL A 104 -9.51 -7.13 -1.37
C VAL A 104 -8.49 -8.22 -1.10
N ASP A 105 -7.83 -8.73 -2.14
CA ASP A 105 -6.76 -9.72 -2.01
C ASP A 105 -5.73 -9.63 -3.15
N GLN A 106 -4.50 -10.06 -2.92
CA GLN A 106 -3.39 -10.00 -3.89
C GLN A 106 -3.21 -8.60 -4.53
N ILE A 107 -3.35 -7.52 -3.76
CA ILE A 107 -3.08 -6.15 -4.22
C ILE A 107 -1.74 -5.67 -3.66
N VAL A 108 -0.80 -5.38 -4.55
CA VAL A 108 0.53 -4.88 -4.21
C VAL A 108 0.72 -3.48 -4.75
N ILE A 109 0.83 -2.51 -3.85
CA ILE A 109 1.21 -1.13 -4.17
C ILE A 109 2.42 -0.82 -3.32
N ASP A 110 3.60 -0.85 -3.94
CA ASP A 110 4.89 -0.80 -3.24
C ASP A 110 6.01 -0.31 -4.18
N ARG A 111 7.14 0.14 -3.63
CA ARG A 111 8.35 0.55 -4.35
C ARG A 111 8.13 1.63 -5.43
N ASN A 112 7.13 2.49 -5.25
CA ASN A 112 6.91 3.62 -6.14
C ASN A 112 7.72 4.85 -5.64
N SER A 113 8.34 5.57 -6.56
CA SER A 113 9.02 6.85 -6.28
C SER A 113 8.03 8.00 -6.44
N ILE A 114 7.90 8.84 -5.41
CA ILE A 114 6.82 9.82 -5.34
C ILE A 114 7.39 11.20 -5.05
N LYS A 115 7.04 12.18 -5.88
CA LYS A 115 7.41 13.60 -5.69
C LYS A 115 6.18 14.48 -5.84
N GLY A 116 5.80 15.21 -4.80
CA GLY A 116 4.70 16.17 -4.87
C GLY A 116 3.31 15.54 -5.05
N MET A 117 3.14 14.28 -4.68
CA MET A 117 1.87 13.57 -4.57
C MET A 117 1.81 12.86 -3.21
N SER A 118 0.62 12.49 -2.77
CA SER A 118 0.40 11.74 -1.55
C SER A 118 0.65 10.25 -1.79
N ALA A 119 1.50 9.65 -0.96
CA ALA A 119 1.83 8.23 -1.08
C ALA A 119 0.63 7.35 -0.72
N LYS A 120 0.41 6.30 -1.52
CA LYS A 120 -0.52 5.20 -1.20
C LYS A 120 0.17 3.87 -1.42
N ALA A 121 -0.04 2.95 -0.49
CA ALA A 121 0.58 1.64 -0.49
C ALA A 121 -0.34 0.59 0.14
N THR A 122 -0.08 -0.69 -0.15
CA THR A 122 -0.66 -1.82 0.60
C THR A 122 0.33 -2.42 1.59
N ILE A 123 1.61 -2.05 1.47
CA ILE A 123 2.68 -2.40 2.40
C ILE A 123 3.28 -1.09 2.92
N ALA A 124 3.35 -0.92 4.24
CA ALA A 124 3.87 0.31 4.83
C ALA A 124 4.78 0.02 6.02
N LYS A 125 5.72 0.93 6.26
CA LYS A 125 6.66 0.89 7.38
C LYS A 125 6.57 2.19 8.19
N SER A 126 6.64 2.08 9.50
CA SER A 126 6.63 3.23 10.42
C SER A 126 7.56 2.96 11.60
N ALA A 127 8.12 4.03 12.17
CA ALA A 127 8.93 3.99 13.37
C ALA A 127 8.34 4.93 14.42
N VAL A 128 8.13 4.42 15.64
CA VAL A 128 7.59 5.18 16.76
C VAL A 128 8.62 5.12 17.89
N GLN A 129 9.01 6.29 18.40
CA GLN A 129 9.95 6.40 19.52
C GLN A 129 9.24 6.92 20.75
N GLY A 130 9.59 6.39 21.92
CA GLY A 130 9.03 6.87 23.18
C GLY A 130 9.70 6.23 24.39
N ASN A 131 9.37 6.77 25.57
CA ASN A 131 9.83 6.26 26.86
C ASN A 131 8.72 5.57 27.66
N GLY A 132 7.54 5.39 27.04
CA GLY A 132 6.35 4.85 27.69
C GLY A 132 6.22 3.33 27.58
N SER A 133 5.04 2.83 27.90
CA SER A 133 4.67 1.42 27.77
C SER A 133 3.74 1.14 26.59
N THR A 134 3.38 2.15 25.79
CA THR A 134 2.44 2.02 24.67
C THR A 134 2.95 2.80 23.47
N TYR A 135 2.94 2.17 22.30
CA TYR A 135 3.45 2.70 21.04
C TYR A 135 2.38 2.53 19.96
N THR A 136 1.95 3.64 19.37
CA THR A 136 0.92 3.64 18.33
C THR A 136 1.53 4.08 17.01
N ALA A 137 1.61 3.16 16.04
CA ALA A 137 1.97 3.46 14.67
C ALA A 137 0.69 3.74 13.87
N ASP A 138 0.57 4.94 13.30
CA ASP A 138 -0.57 5.35 12.48
C ASP A 138 -0.21 5.30 10.98
N PHE A 139 -1.00 4.54 10.21
CA PHE A 139 -0.81 4.32 8.78
C PHE A 139 -1.92 4.93 7.91
N ASN A 140 -2.85 5.71 8.47
CA ASN A 140 -3.99 6.26 7.72
C ASN A 140 -3.58 7.14 6.53
N GLY A 141 -2.43 7.82 6.64
CA GLY A 141 -1.91 8.65 5.55
C GLY A 141 -1.37 7.85 4.36
N ILE A 142 -0.98 6.59 4.57
CA ILE A 142 -0.18 5.79 3.62
C ILE A 142 -0.98 4.60 3.08
N LEU A 143 -1.72 3.89 3.92
CA LEU A 143 -2.45 2.71 3.47
C LEU A 143 -3.63 3.08 2.58
N LEU A 144 -3.77 2.36 1.48
CA LEU A 144 -4.83 2.63 0.50
C LEU A 144 -6.21 2.21 1.04
N PHE A 145 -6.30 1.02 1.64
CA PHE A 145 -7.58 0.50 2.10
C PHE A 145 -7.85 0.89 3.56
N PRO A 146 -9.07 1.34 3.90
CA PRO A 146 -9.42 1.64 5.27
C PRO A 146 -9.55 0.35 6.09
N ASN A 147 -8.84 0.29 7.23
CA ASN A 147 -8.99 -0.78 8.23
C ASN A 147 -8.81 -2.22 7.70
N LEU A 148 -7.86 -2.42 6.79
CA LEU A 148 -7.61 -3.72 6.14
C LEU A 148 -6.18 -4.25 6.39
N ILE A 149 -5.61 -3.98 7.57
CA ILE A 149 -4.31 -4.57 7.91
C ILE A 149 -4.52 -6.06 8.19
N LYS A 150 -3.91 -6.92 7.38
CA LYS A 150 -3.97 -8.38 7.50
C LYS A 150 -2.79 -8.93 8.28
N HIS A 151 -1.61 -8.34 8.08
CA HIS A 151 -0.38 -8.76 8.74
C HIS A 151 0.35 -7.58 9.38
N VAL A 152 0.95 -7.87 10.54
CA VAL A 152 1.81 -6.96 11.28
C VAL A 152 3.11 -7.68 11.63
N GLN A 153 4.23 -7.06 11.31
CA GLN A 153 5.55 -7.42 11.83
C GLN A 153 6.10 -6.22 12.58
N TYR A 154 6.74 -6.46 13.72
CA TYR A 154 7.41 -5.39 14.44
C TYR A 154 8.71 -5.85 15.08
N THR A 155 9.60 -4.88 15.24
CA THR A 155 10.90 -5.02 15.90
C THR A 155 11.05 -3.90 16.90
N LEU A 156 11.81 -4.14 17.97
CA LEU A 156 12.14 -3.12 18.94
C LEU A 156 13.64 -2.96 19.06
N SER A 157 14.06 -1.71 19.25
CA SER A 157 15.38 -1.35 19.70
C SER A 157 15.22 -0.52 20.97
N THR A 158 15.80 -1.01 22.06
CA THR A 158 15.79 -0.32 23.36
C THR A 158 17.20 0.16 23.69
N SER A 159 17.30 1.22 24.50
CA SER A 159 18.59 1.67 25.03
C SER A 159 18.65 1.46 26.54
N GLY A 160 19.82 1.07 27.05
CA GLY A 160 20.04 0.74 28.45
C GLY A 160 19.93 -0.76 28.75
N ASN A 161 19.77 -1.12 30.02
CA ASN A 161 19.80 -2.51 30.49
C ASN A 161 18.41 -3.18 30.56
N ALA A 162 17.37 -2.55 29.99
CA ALA A 162 16.00 -3.03 30.06
C ALA A 162 15.64 -3.83 28.79
N PHE A 163 15.05 -5.00 28.97
CA PHE A 163 14.55 -5.86 27.89
C PHE A 163 13.03 -6.04 28.07
N PRO A 164 12.21 -5.06 27.64
CA PRO A 164 10.77 -5.14 27.79
C PRO A 164 10.17 -6.28 26.97
N ASN A 165 9.29 -7.06 27.58
CA ASN A 165 8.40 -7.93 26.84
C ASN A 165 7.35 -7.07 26.15
N CYS A 166 7.16 -7.27 24.84
CA CYS A 166 6.21 -6.49 24.05
C CYS A 166 5.17 -7.38 23.38
N ALA A 167 3.97 -6.84 23.22
CA ALA A 167 2.86 -7.54 22.58
C ALA A 167 2.06 -6.60 21.68
N LEU A 168 1.63 -7.12 20.53
CA LEU A 168 0.61 -6.48 19.70
C LEU A 168 -0.73 -6.52 20.45
N ARG A 169 -1.40 -5.37 20.59
CA ARG A 169 -2.64 -5.24 21.36
C ARG A 169 -3.85 -4.90 20.53
N ASN A 170 -3.68 -4.06 19.52
CA ASN A 170 -4.77 -3.64 18.67
C ASN A 170 -4.29 -3.34 17.26
N VAL A 171 -5.11 -3.72 16.28
CA VAL A 171 -4.96 -3.39 14.88
C VAL A 171 -6.34 -2.93 14.40
N SER A 172 -6.57 -1.62 14.45
CA SER A 172 -7.84 -1.04 14.02
C SER A 172 -7.64 0.36 13.48
N GLN A 173 -8.51 0.79 12.56
CA GLN A 173 -8.47 2.12 11.95
C GLN A 173 -7.09 2.44 11.34
N ASN A 174 -6.46 1.44 10.70
CA ASN A 174 -5.09 1.50 10.17
C ASN A 174 -4.04 1.96 11.22
N ARG A 175 -4.29 1.69 12.49
CA ARG A 175 -3.34 1.89 13.58
C ARG A 175 -2.94 0.57 14.19
N VAL A 176 -1.66 0.47 14.52
CA VAL A 176 -1.08 -0.66 15.25
C VAL A 176 -0.67 -0.17 16.63
N VAL A 177 -1.19 -0.82 17.67
CA VAL A 177 -0.85 -0.54 19.07
C VAL A 177 -0.02 -1.68 19.63
N ILE A 178 1.19 -1.36 20.07
CA ILE A 178 2.11 -2.28 20.74
C ILE A 178 2.29 -1.81 22.16
N GLU A 179 2.18 -2.73 23.12
CA GLU A 179 2.44 -2.46 24.53
C GLU A 179 3.68 -3.19 25.02
N SER A 180 4.37 -2.56 25.95
CA SER A 180 5.55 -3.03 26.64
C SER A 180 5.25 -3.30 28.12
N SER A 181 5.86 -4.34 28.69
CA SER A 181 5.75 -4.68 30.11
C SER A 181 6.34 -3.63 31.05
N VAL A 182 7.29 -2.82 30.56
CA VAL A 182 7.96 -1.76 31.33
C VAL A 182 8.14 -0.50 30.48
N ALA A 183 8.11 0.66 31.13
CA ALA A 183 8.46 1.92 30.49
C ALA A 183 9.99 1.99 30.32
N ALA A 184 10.45 2.15 29.08
CA ALA A 184 11.87 2.28 28.74
C ALA A 184 12.04 3.05 27.43
N PRO A 185 13.15 3.78 27.22
CA PRO A 185 13.45 4.41 25.94
C PRO A 185 13.56 3.37 24.82
N THR A 186 12.58 3.38 23.93
CA THR A 186 12.38 2.35 22.91
C THR A 186 12.00 2.97 21.56
N SER A 187 12.62 2.46 20.50
CA SER A 187 12.18 2.63 19.13
C SER A 187 11.45 1.36 18.68
N VAL A 188 10.21 1.51 18.22
CA VAL A 188 9.40 0.42 17.66
C VAL A 188 9.29 0.62 16.15
N TYR A 189 9.76 -0.36 15.39
CA TYR A 189 9.67 -0.40 13.93
C TYR A 189 8.56 -1.36 13.54
N VAL A 190 7.56 -0.86 12.83
CA VAL A 190 6.36 -1.63 12.44
C VAL A 190 6.28 -1.69 10.92
N MET A 191 6.03 -2.88 10.39
CA MET A 191 5.66 -3.13 9.02
C MET A 191 4.26 -3.76 8.98
N VAL A 192 3.43 -3.30 8.06
CA VAL A 192 2.05 -3.77 7.88
C VAL A 192 1.80 -4.13 6.41
N ASP A 193 0.90 -5.09 6.19
CA ASP A 193 0.49 -5.55 4.85
C ASP A 193 -1.05 -5.70 4.78
N GLN A 194 -1.65 -5.19 3.70
CA GLN A 194 -3.07 -5.32 3.33
C GLN A 194 -3.31 -6.26 2.15
N GLY A 195 -2.26 -6.53 1.37
CA GLY A 195 -2.31 -7.12 0.04
C GLY A 195 -2.55 -8.62 0.06
N PHE A 196 -1.78 -9.39 0.82
CA PHE A 196 -1.90 -10.86 0.83
C PHE A 196 -2.80 -11.37 1.96
N GLY A 197 -3.77 -12.24 1.63
CA GLY A 197 -4.41 -13.12 2.60
C GLY A 197 -3.50 -14.30 3.01
N GLU A 198 -3.64 -14.76 4.26
CA GLU A 198 -2.93 -15.93 4.79
C GLU A 198 -3.09 -17.16 3.88
N TRP A 199 -2.00 -17.63 3.29
CA TRP A 199 -1.83 -19.05 2.97
C TRP A 199 -1.16 -19.71 4.17
N ILE A 200 -1.97 -20.10 5.17
CA ILE A 200 -1.51 -21.03 6.20
C ILE A 200 -1.19 -22.35 5.45
N LEU A 201 0.10 -22.68 5.29
CA LEU A 201 0.46 -24.10 5.27
C LEU A 201 -0.06 -24.65 6.58
N SER A 202 -1.04 -25.55 6.50
CA SER A 202 -1.73 -26.12 7.65
C SER A 202 -0.74 -26.49 8.76
N GLU A 203 -0.67 -25.65 9.80
CA GLU A 203 -0.36 -26.01 11.18
C GLU A 203 -0.64 -24.81 12.10
N ASP A 204 -1.57 -25.06 13.01
CA ASP A 204 -2.07 -24.27 14.15
C ASP A 204 -2.63 -22.86 13.95
N SER A 205 -3.91 -22.74 14.33
CA SER A 205 -4.70 -21.51 14.47
C SER A 205 -4.21 -20.65 15.63
N GLY A 206 -3.04 -20.04 15.47
CA GLY A 206 -2.53 -18.97 16.31
C GLY A 206 -2.09 -17.80 15.43
N SER A 207 -2.59 -16.60 15.70
CA SER A 207 -2.13 -15.34 15.06
C SER A 207 -0.60 -15.32 15.00
N LEU A 208 -0.03 -15.44 13.80
CA LEU A 208 1.41 -15.42 13.56
C LEU A 208 1.93 -13.99 13.71
N THR A 209 2.05 -13.54 14.96
CA THR A 209 2.77 -12.32 15.30
C THR A 209 4.24 -12.70 15.50
N SER A 210 5.10 -12.44 14.51
CA SER A 210 6.55 -12.58 14.71
C SER A 210 7.12 -11.28 15.26
N CYS A 211 7.76 -11.37 16.44
CA CYS A 211 8.47 -10.28 17.09
C CYS A 211 9.95 -10.66 17.13
N LEU A 212 10.80 -9.83 16.52
CA LEU A 212 12.25 -9.95 16.66
C LEU A 212 12.73 -8.81 17.56
N VAL A 213 13.28 -9.15 18.73
CA VAL A 213 13.89 -8.21 19.66
C VAL A 213 15.40 -8.23 19.44
N THR A 214 15.97 -7.09 19.07
CA THR A 214 17.43 -6.93 18.89
C THR A 214 17.94 -5.88 19.86
N SER A 215 18.87 -6.25 20.75
CA SER A 215 19.69 -5.29 21.50
C SER A 215 20.89 -4.86 20.68
N ILE A 216 21.21 -3.58 20.69
CA ILE A 216 22.48 -3.03 20.22
C ILE A 216 23.36 -2.74 21.44
#